data_AF-A0A821GJ64-F1
#
_entry.id   AF-A0A821GJ64-F1
#
_cell.length_a   1.000
_cell.length_b   1.000
_cell.length_c   1.000
_cell.angle_alpha   90.00
_cell.angle_beta   90.00
_cell.angle_gamma   90.00
#
_symmetry.space_group_name_H-M   'P 1'
#
loop_
_entity.id
_entity.type
_entity.pdbx_description
1 polymer ?
#
loop_
_entity_poly.entity_id
_entity_poly.type
_entity_poly.pdbx_seq_one_letter_code
_entity_poly.pdbx_strand_id
1 'polypeptide(L)'
;ESFRYLEERKCHVDFDEFVKVESINSWTTSVTESVRLLHFVLKLEPYNLNEWQSIRKAALEISTLARPLMETLRLILYNWKLCEVGLTDKEIVINTSPIKMKICSNCAQCNIVQVGPFYIIEYQSDKNKAVKHCLCPFDDSHFLIESIVKYEFVTPPTKLSSDYLKDSFYKFLLKCDRLIHFLRQKGLLNEIDPYINVLKRFLNEEQHICNISHINSNMNKRVQEVLRCLRKSREQNEKRLIQLNEKLSLSQAYQLIDELKSIPTVNQQIDTIKIGRQLVMKANEHQMKISFIKNKIFSKLTNSL
;
A
#
# COMPACT_ATOMS: atom_id res chain seq x y z
N GLU A 1 26.85 14.39 19.53
CA GLU A 1 27.63 14.97 20.63
C GLU A 1 26.78 15.63 21.69
N SER A 2 26.08 16.74 21.43
CA SER A 2 25.27 17.40 22.48
C SER A 2 24.14 16.54 23.08
N PHE A 3 23.54 15.62 22.31
CA PHE A 3 22.60 14.63 22.85
C PHE A 3 23.29 13.60 23.77
N ARG A 4 24.53 13.21 23.45
CA ARG A 4 25.35 12.30 24.26
C ARG A 4 25.70 12.97 25.59
N TYR A 5 26.16 14.23 25.54
CA TYR A 5 26.41 15.07 26.71
C TYR A 5 25.16 15.23 27.60
N LEU A 6 23.97 15.41 27.02
CA LEU A 6 22.71 15.51 27.78
C LEU A 6 22.28 14.19 28.43
N GLU A 7 22.54 13.04 27.81
CA GLU A 7 22.29 11.73 28.42
C GLU A 7 23.31 11.39 29.51
N GLU A 8 24.59 11.64 29.27
CA GLU A 8 25.66 11.37 30.23
C GLU A 8 25.56 12.29 31.47
N ARG A 9 25.13 13.56 31.29
CA ARG A 9 24.81 14.46 32.41
C ARG A 9 23.63 13.97 33.25
N LYS A 10 22.64 13.30 32.65
CA LYS A 10 21.53 12.66 33.41
C LYS A 10 21.99 11.45 34.22
N CYS A 11 23.10 10.84 33.84
CA CYS A 11 23.73 9.74 34.56
C CYS A 11 24.80 10.22 35.57
N HIS A 12 24.84 11.51 35.88
CA HIS A 12 25.80 12.13 36.80
C HIS A 12 27.28 11.90 36.44
N VAL A 13 27.58 11.76 35.15
CA VAL A 13 28.97 11.72 34.68
C VAL A 13 29.53 13.14 34.75
N ASP A 14 30.62 13.30 35.51
CA ASP A 14 31.33 14.57 35.59
C ASP A 14 32.14 14.82 34.32
N PHE A 15 32.02 16.04 33.81
CA PHE A 15 32.77 16.52 32.66
C PHE A 15 33.73 17.62 33.07
N ASP A 16 34.91 17.58 32.48
CA ASP A 16 35.82 18.71 32.51
C ASP A 16 35.21 19.93 31.80
N GLU A 17 35.79 21.10 32.08
CA GLU A 17 35.27 22.37 31.58
C GLU A 17 35.34 22.46 30.05
N PHE A 18 36.32 21.80 29.44
CA PHE A 18 36.51 21.75 28.00
C PHE A 18 35.34 21.03 27.30
N VAL A 19 34.98 19.82 27.73
CA VAL A 19 33.91 19.03 27.13
C VAL A 19 32.53 19.70 27.34
N LYS A 20 32.35 20.41 28.46
CA LYS A 20 31.15 21.24 28.68
C LYS A 20 31.03 22.35 27.64
N VAL A 21 32.10 23.13 27.43
CA VAL A 21 32.13 24.22 26.45
C VAL A 21 31.92 23.70 25.03
N GLU A 22 32.60 22.62 24.66
CA GLU A 22 32.47 21.99 23.34
C GLU A 22 31.03 21.50 23.08
N SER A 23 30.42 20.86 24.08
CA SER A 23 29.06 20.34 23.96
C SER A 23 28.00 21.45 23.82
N ILE A 24 28.17 22.57 24.53
CA ILE A 24 27.33 23.77 24.43
C ILE A 24 27.49 24.42 23.06
N ASN A 25 28.72 24.56 22.57
CA ASN A 25 29.01 25.13 21.26
C ASN A 25 28.44 24.26 20.14
N SER A 26 28.59 22.93 20.25
CA SER A 26 28.01 21.96 19.32
C SER A 26 26.48 22.05 19.28
N TRP A 27 25.83 22.19 20.44
CA TRP A 27 24.38 22.32 20.53
C TRP A 27 23.90 23.62 19.87
N THR A 28 24.56 24.72 20.21
CA THR A 28 24.23 26.05 19.69
C THR A 28 24.38 26.09 18.17
N THR A 29 25.47 25.52 17.65
CA THR A 29 25.70 25.41 16.20
C THR A 29 24.64 24.55 15.54
N SER A 30 24.33 23.37 16.12
CA SER A 30 23.33 22.45 15.57
C SER A 30 21.93 23.08 15.52
N VAL A 31 21.52 23.80 16.57
CA VAL A 31 20.24 24.52 16.61
C VAL A 31 20.23 25.64 15.57
N THR A 32 21.31 26.41 15.47
CA THR A 32 21.44 27.51 14.49
C THR A 32 21.33 26.98 13.07
N GLU A 33 22.05 25.91 12.74
CA GLU A 33 21.99 25.26 11.42
C GLU A 33 20.62 24.64 11.13
N SER A 34 19.97 24.05 12.13
CA SER A 34 18.61 23.51 11.99
C SER A 34 17.58 24.62 11.71
N VAL A 35 17.67 25.74 12.42
CA VAL A 35 16.83 26.93 12.19
C VAL A 35 17.12 27.52 10.81
N ARG A 36 18.40 27.58 10.40
CA ARG A 36 18.80 28.04 9.06
C ARG A 36 18.20 27.17 7.97
N LEU A 37 18.27 25.84 8.11
CA LEU A 37 17.66 24.88 7.19
C LEU A 37 16.14 25.05 7.16
N LEU A 38 15.50 25.20 8.32
CA LEU A 38 14.05 25.35 8.42
C LEU A 38 13.58 26.64 7.74
N HIS A 39 14.29 27.76 7.95
CA HIS A 39 14.04 29.01 7.23
C HIS A 39 14.30 28.87 5.72
N PHE A 40 15.35 28.16 5.32
CA PHE A 40 15.61 27.89 3.90
C PHE A 40 14.43 27.12 3.28
N VAL A 41 13.98 26.04 3.92
CA VAL A 41 12.85 25.21 3.46
C VAL A 41 11.55 26.02 3.40
N LEU A 42 11.27 26.87 4.41
CA LEU A 42 10.07 27.72 4.42
C LEU A 42 10.09 28.81 3.33
N LYS A 43 11.27 29.20 2.84
CA LYS A 43 11.44 30.17 1.76
C LYS A 43 11.42 29.54 0.37
N LEU A 44 11.50 28.20 0.27
CA LEU A 44 11.34 27.53 -1.01
C LEU A 44 9.88 27.64 -1.44
N GLU A 45 9.68 28.13 -2.66
CA GLU A 45 8.38 28.03 -3.32
C GLU A 45 7.90 26.56 -3.29
N PRO A 46 6.62 26.31 -2.99
CA PRO A 46 6.07 24.95 -3.00
C PRO A 46 6.35 24.30 -4.36
N TYR A 47 7.17 23.25 -4.36
CA TYR A 47 7.48 22.52 -5.57
C TYR A 47 6.21 21.85 -6.09
N ASN A 48 5.81 22.17 -7.34
CA ASN A 48 4.69 21.50 -7.97
C ASN A 48 5.09 20.09 -8.37
N LEU A 49 4.80 19.11 -7.50
CA LEU A 49 5.02 17.69 -7.77
C LEU A 49 4.43 17.24 -9.11
N ASN A 50 3.39 17.90 -9.61
CA ASN A 50 2.70 17.52 -10.85
C ASN A 50 3.46 17.94 -12.12
N GLU A 51 4.36 18.92 -12.04
CA GLU A 51 5.16 19.38 -13.19
C GLU A 51 6.33 18.44 -13.49
N TRP A 52 6.80 17.68 -12.49
CA TRP A 52 7.92 16.76 -12.65
C TRP A 52 7.47 15.33 -12.94
N GLN A 53 7.26 15.04 -14.22
CA GLN A 53 7.17 13.68 -14.74
C GLN A 53 8.57 13.09 -14.86
N SER A 54 8.96 12.22 -13.94
CA SER A 54 10.24 11.46 -14.01
C SER A 54 9.98 9.96 -14.04
N ILE A 55 10.97 9.21 -14.54
CA ILE A 55 10.89 7.74 -14.60
C ILE A 55 10.84 7.14 -13.18
N ARG A 56 11.62 7.69 -12.24
CA ARG A 56 11.62 7.25 -10.83
C ARG A 56 10.25 7.50 -10.17
N LYS A 57 9.64 8.65 -10.42
CA LYS A 57 8.29 8.95 -9.93
C LYS A 57 7.25 7.99 -10.53
N ALA A 58 7.32 7.71 -11.83
CA ALA A 58 6.43 6.73 -12.47
C ALA A 58 6.57 5.34 -11.84
N ALA A 59 7.80 4.89 -11.54
CA ALA A 59 8.04 3.61 -10.86
C ALA A 59 7.43 3.55 -9.45
N LEU A 60 7.54 4.64 -8.68
CA LEU A 60 6.89 4.75 -7.37
C LEU A 60 5.36 4.74 -7.47
N GLU A 61 4.80 5.44 -8.46
CA GLU A 61 3.35 5.47 -8.69
C GLU A 61 2.83 4.09 -9.11
N ILE A 62 3.49 3.42 -10.07
CA ILE A 62 3.12 2.07 -10.50
C ILE A 62 3.17 1.08 -9.32
N SER A 63 4.23 1.15 -8.50
CA SER A 63 4.36 0.32 -7.30
C SER A 63 3.25 0.60 -6.28
N THR A 64 2.89 1.87 -6.09
CA THR A 64 1.80 2.27 -5.17
C THR A 64 0.42 1.84 -5.69
N LEU A 65 0.25 1.78 -7.02
CA LEU A 65 -1.00 1.35 -7.66
C LEU A 65 -1.17 -0.17 -7.68
N ALA A 66 -0.11 -0.95 -7.39
CA ALA A 66 -0.14 -2.40 -7.51
C ALA A 66 -1.31 -3.07 -6.79
N ARG A 67 -1.52 -2.73 -5.52
CA ARG A 67 -2.65 -3.30 -4.79
C ARG A 67 -4.00 -2.80 -5.34
N PRO A 68 -4.28 -1.48 -5.45
CA PRO A 68 -5.54 -0.99 -6.02
C PRO A 68 -5.93 -1.60 -7.37
N LEU A 69 -4.95 -1.74 -8.29
CA LEU A 69 -5.19 -2.30 -9.61
C LEU A 69 -5.50 -3.80 -9.55
N MET A 70 -4.73 -4.55 -8.77
CA MET A 70 -4.92 -5.99 -8.66
C MET A 70 -6.21 -6.35 -7.89
N GLU A 71 -6.59 -5.58 -6.87
CA GLU A 71 -7.90 -5.74 -6.21
C GLU A 71 -9.06 -5.47 -7.18
N THR A 72 -8.93 -4.44 -8.02
CA THR A 72 -9.92 -4.14 -9.07
C THR A 72 -9.98 -5.27 -10.10
N LEU A 73 -8.84 -5.83 -10.50
CA LEU A 73 -8.78 -6.98 -11.40
C LEU A 73 -9.49 -8.20 -10.79
N ARG A 74 -9.27 -8.47 -9.49
CA ARG A 74 -9.95 -9.55 -8.76
C ARG A 74 -11.46 -9.31 -8.66
N LEU A 75 -11.90 -8.07 -8.46
CA LEU A 75 -13.31 -7.68 -8.47
C LEU A 75 -13.96 -7.99 -9.83
N ILE A 76 -13.31 -7.60 -10.93
CA ILE A 76 -13.79 -7.91 -12.29
C ILE A 76 -13.92 -9.44 -12.46
N LEU A 77 -12.97 -10.22 -11.95
CA LEU A 77 -13.01 -11.68 -11.99
C LEU A 77 -14.20 -12.27 -11.20
N TYR A 78 -14.47 -11.78 -10.00
CA TYR A 78 -15.63 -12.22 -9.23
C TYR A 78 -16.93 -11.98 -10.00
N ASN A 79 -17.10 -10.78 -10.54
CA ASN A 79 -18.29 -10.43 -11.32
C ASN A 79 -18.40 -11.23 -12.63
N TRP A 80 -17.27 -11.50 -13.27
CA TRP A 80 -17.23 -12.37 -14.44
C TRP A 80 -17.74 -13.78 -14.08
N LYS A 81 -17.28 -14.36 -12.97
CA LYS A 81 -17.71 -15.69 -12.55
C LYS A 81 -19.16 -15.75 -12.06
N LEU A 82 -19.71 -14.66 -11.51
CA LEU A 82 -21.14 -14.53 -11.26
C LEU A 82 -21.97 -14.61 -12.55
N CYS A 83 -21.57 -13.85 -13.57
CA CYS A 83 -22.28 -13.84 -14.84
C CYS A 83 -22.20 -15.21 -15.55
N GLU A 84 -21.08 -15.93 -15.45
CA GLU A 84 -20.95 -17.29 -16.00
C GLU A 84 -21.92 -18.31 -15.38
N VAL A 85 -22.42 -18.07 -14.16
CA VAL A 85 -23.45 -18.91 -13.52
C VAL A 85 -24.87 -18.36 -13.67
N GLY A 86 -25.05 -17.33 -14.51
CA GLY A 86 -26.36 -16.74 -14.79
C GLY A 86 -26.81 -15.64 -13.82
N LEU A 87 -26.00 -15.27 -12.82
CA LEU A 87 -26.29 -14.18 -11.88
C LEU A 87 -25.91 -12.82 -12.49
N THR A 88 -26.70 -12.38 -13.48
CA THR A 88 -26.44 -11.14 -14.26
C THR A 88 -27.08 -9.89 -13.66
N ASP A 89 -27.98 -10.06 -12.69
CA ASP A 89 -28.69 -9.02 -11.93
C ASP A 89 -28.08 -8.77 -10.54
N LYS A 90 -26.88 -9.30 -10.33
CA LYS A 90 -26.09 -9.15 -9.11
C LYS A 90 -24.64 -8.86 -9.44
N GLU A 91 -24.00 -8.07 -8.60
CA GLU A 91 -22.57 -7.80 -8.68
C GLU A 91 -21.96 -7.71 -7.29
N ILE A 92 -20.66 -7.95 -7.22
CA ILE A 92 -19.84 -7.61 -6.09
C ILE A 92 -19.21 -6.26 -6.36
N VAL A 93 -19.33 -5.36 -5.38
CA VAL A 93 -18.64 -4.06 -5.35
C VAL A 93 -17.66 -4.04 -4.18
N ILE A 94 -16.67 -3.15 -4.24
CA ILE A 94 -15.78 -2.92 -3.12
C ILE A 94 -16.07 -1.58 -2.47
N ASN A 95 -15.96 -1.57 -1.15
CA ASN A 95 -15.89 -0.38 -0.34
C ASN A 95 -14.57 -0.35 0.40
N THR A 96 -13.95 0.82 0.46
CA THR A 96 -12.67 0.98 1.15
C THR A 96 -12.79 1.93 2.32
N SER A 97 -12.05 1.61 3.39
CA SER A 97 -11.97 2.44 4.58
C SER A 97 -10.51 2.69 4.98
N PRO A 98 -10.21 3.91 5.47
CA PRO A 98 -8.85 4.30 5.76
C PRO A 98 -8.35 3.59 7.01
N ILE A 99 -7.08 3.19 7.00
CA ILE A 99 -6.41 2.71 8.21
C ILE A 99 -6.00 3.90 9.09
N LYS A 100 -6.20 3.76 10.40
CA LYS A 100 -5.78 4.78 11.39
C LYS A 100 -4.39 4.50 11.98
N MET A 101 -3.88 3.30 11.77
CA MET A 101 -2.60 2.81 12.29
C MET A 101 -1.94 1.90 11.26
N LYS A 102 -0.61 1.77 11.29
CA LYS A 102 0.12 0.84 10.39
C LYS A 102 -0.26 -0.60 10.74
N ILE A 103 -0.77 -1.33 9.77
CA ILE A 103 -1.16 -2.74 9.91
C ILE A 103 -0.51 -3.50 8.77
N CYS A 104 0.04 -4.67 9.06
CA CYS A 104 0.52 -5.60 8.04
C CYS A 104 -0.35 -6.86 7.99
N SER A 105 -0.20 -7.64 6.93
CA SER A 105 -0.88 -8.91 6.71
C SER A 105 -0.77 -9.90 7.87
N ASN A 106 0.38 -9.96 8.53
CA ASN A 106 0.65 -10.91 9.61
C ASN A 106 0.08 -10.45 10.96
N CYS A 107 -0.06 -9.13 11.16
CA CYS A 107 -0.63 -8.57 12.39
C CYS A 107 -2.13 -8.30 12.29
N ALA A 108 -2.67 -8.23 11.08
CA ALA A 108 -4.09 -8.02 10.87
C ALA A 108 -4.88 -9.21 11.37
N GLN A 109 -6.03 -8.93 11.98
CA GLN A 109 -7.03 -9.96 12.20
C GLN A 109 -7.70 -10.25 10.86
N CYS A 110 -7.85 -11.52 10.52
CA CYS A 110 -8.51 -11.95 9.29
C CYS A 110 -9.83 -12.63 9.64
N ASN A 111 -10.90 -12.25 8.96
CA ASN A 111 -12.18 -12.94 9.02
C ASN A 111 -12.55 -13.44 7.63
N ILE A 112 -13.11 -14.64 7.55
CA ILE A 112 -13.68 -15.16 6.31
C ILE A 112 -15.16 -14.78 6.30
N VAL A 113 -15.57 -14.00 5.30
CA VAL A 113 -16.92 -13.47 5.17
C VAL A 113 -17.52 -14.01 3.88
N GLN A 114 -18.78 -14.44 3.93
CA GLN A 114 -19.53 -14.83 2.74
C GLN A 114 -20.10 -13.57 2.07
N VAL A 115 -19.81 -13.39 0.78
CA VAL A 115 -20.29 -12.30 -0.06
C VAL A 115 -20.92 -12.89 -1.32
N GLY A 116 -22.26 -12.95 -1.32
CA GLY A 116 -23.00 -13.71 -2.32
C GLY A 116 -22.58 -15.19 -2.30
N PRO A 117 -22.19 -15.78 -3.45
CA PRO A 117 -21.76 -17.17 -3.52
C PRO A 117 -20.25 -17.37 -3.29
N PHE A 118 -19.48 -16.32 -2.92
CA PHE A 118 -18.06 -16.42 -2.62
C PHE A 118 -17.79 -16.26 -1.12
N TYR A 119 -16.65 -16.79 -0.70
CA TYR A 119 -16.05 -16.48 0.59
C TYR A 119 -14.82 -15.61 0.36
N ILE A 120 -14.62 -14.59 1.19
CA ILE A 120 -13.54 -13.60 1.02
C ILE A 120 -12.84 -13.40 2.37
N ILE A 121 -11.51 -13.29 2.34
CA ILE A 121 -10.72 -12.95 3.52
C ILE A 121 -10.71 -11.42 3.68
N GLU A 122 -11.37 -10.93 4.73
CA GLU A 122 -11.36 -9.52 5.09
C GLU A 122 -10.36 -9.26 6.23
N TYR A 123 -9.46 -8.30 5.99
CA TYR A 123 -8.53 -7.82 7.00
C TYR A 123 -9.20 -6.77 7.89
N GLN A 124 -8.93 -6.85 9.20
CA GLN A 124 -9.45 -5.92 10.19
C GLN A 124 -8.33 -5.34 11.05
N SER A 125 -8.50 -4.08 11.46
CA SER A 125 -7.68 -3.48 12.51
C SER A 125 -8.13 -4.02 13.85
N ASP A 126 -7.27 -4.78 14.54
CA ASP A 126 -7.53 -5.18 15.92
C ASP A 126 -7.55 -3.93 16.81
N LYS A 127 -8.72 -3.60 17.38
CA LYS A 127 -8.88 -2.44 18.27
C LYS A 127 -8.17 -2.63 19.61
N ASN A 128 -7.89 -3.87 20.00
CA ASN A 128 -7.45 -4.24 21.34
C ASN A 128 -5.92 -4.42 21.45
N LYS A 129 -5.21 -4.55 20.33
CA LYS A 129 -3.74 -4.54 20.34
C LYS A 129 -3.24 -3.11 20.27
N ALA A 130 -3.09 -2.51 21.45
CA ALA A 130 -2.29 -1.31 21.62
C ALA A 130 -0.91 -1.54 20.99
N VAL A 131 -0.65 -0.77 19.93
CA VAL A 131 0.60 -0.58 19.20
C VAL A 131 1.82 -1.14 19.92
N LYS A 132 2.28 -2.31 19.48
CA LYS A 132 3.72 -2.57 19.40
C LYS A 132 4.08 -2.49 17.93
N HIS A 133 5.20 -1.85 17.61
CA HIS A 133 5.79 -1.90 16.27
C HIS A 133 5.66 -3.32 15.72
N CYS A 134 5.24 -3.48 14.46
CA CYS A 134 5.27 -4.81 13.83
C CYS A 134 6.73 -5.30 13.90
N LEU A 135 6.97 -6.29 14.77
CA LEU A 135 8.23 -7.02 14.90
C LEU A 135 8.25 -8.25 13.97
N CYS A 136 7.38 -8.23 12.96
CA CYS A 136 7.20 -9.33 12.02
C CYS A 136 8.49 -9.50 11.23
N PRO A 137 8.98 -10.75 11.03
CA PRO A 137 10.06 -10.98 10.09
C PRO A 137 9.63 -10.45 8.71
N PHE A 138 10.53 -9.72 8.04
CA PHE A 138 10.33 -9.33 6.65
C PHE A 138 10.50 -10.57 5.76
N ASP A 139 9.43 -11.34 5.60
CA ASP A 139 9.36 -12.44 4.63
C ASP A 139 8.53 -12.04 3.39
N ASP A 140 8.56 -12.88 2.36
CA ASP A 140 7.87 -12.65 1.08
C ASP A 140 6.33 -12.58 1.18
N SER A 141 5.75 -12.94 2.33
CA SER A 141 4.29 -12.90 2.59
C SER A 141 3.86 -11.67 3.39
N HIS A 142 4.82 -10.95 3.96
CA HIS A 142 4.61 -9.76 4.76
C HIS A 142 4.34 -8.54 3.87
N PHE A 143 3.14 -7.98 3.94
CA PHE A 143 2.80 -6.75 3.21
C PHE A 143 2.06 -5.74 4.07
N LEU A 144 2.23 -4.46 3.74
CA LEU A 144 1.54 -3.35 4.40
C LEU A 144 0.11 -3.23 3.89
N ILE A 145 -0.84 -3.13 4.83
CA ILE A 145 -2.25 -2.89 4.53
C ILE A 145 -2.49 -1.38 4.58
N GLU A 146 -2.56 -0.75 3.41
CA GLU A 146 -2.73 0.71 3.29
C GLU A 146 -4.20 1.16 3.29
N SER A 147 -5.13 0.25 3.07
CA SER A 147 -6.57 0.43 3.18
C SER A 147 -7.23 -0.91 3.51
N ILE A 148 -8.37 -0.83 4.20
CA ILE A 148 -9.25 -1.98 4.43
C ILE A 148 -10.24 -2.04 3.27
N VAL A 149 -10.29 -3.18 2.58
CA VAL A 149 -11.22 -3.45 1.49
C VAL A 149 -12.32 -4.37 2.04
N LYS A 150 -13.57 -3.98 1.81
CA LYS A 150 -14.76 -4.78 2.11
C LYS A 150 -15.53 -5.02 0.83
N TYR A 151 -16.19 -6.15 0.74
CA TYR A 151 -16.94 -6.54 -0.45
C TYR A 151 -18.43 -6.61 -0.12
N GLU A 152 -19.25 -6.10 -1.03
CA GLU A 152 -20.70 -6.08 -0.88
C GLU A 152 -21.36 -6.70 -2.11
N PHE A 153 -22.43 -7.46 -1.90
CA PHE A 153 -23.20 -8.09 -2.96
C PHE A 153 -24.47 -7.29 -3.22
N VAL A 154 -24.51 -6.59 -4.35
CA VAL A 154 -25.54 -5.60 -4.68
C VAL A 154 -26.21 -5.93 -6.01
N THR A 155 -27.29 -5.21 -6.31
CA THR A 155 -27.94 -5.27 -7.63
C THR A 155 -27.41 -4.12 -8.48
N PRO A 156 -26.76 -4.39 -9.62
CA PRO A 156 -26.22 -3.36 -10.49
C PRO A 156 -27.35 -2.55 -11.15
N PRO A 157 -27.09 -1.31 -11.58
CA PRO A 157 -28.05 -0.51 -12.32
C PRO A 157 -28.38 -1.10 -13.70
N THR A 158 -27.47 -1.90 -14.26
CA THR A 158 -27.60 -2.53 -15.58
C THR A 158 -27.13 -3.97 -15.52
N LYS A 159 -27.80 -4.87 -16.25
CA LYS A 159 -27.37 -6.27 -16.35
C LYS A 159 -25.96 -6.37 -16.91
N LEU A 160 -25.14 -7.18 -16.26
CA LEU A 160 -23.76 -7.42 -16.68
C LEU A 160 -23.70 -8.57 -17.70
N SER A 161 -22.78 -8.44 -18.66
CA SER A 161 -22.47 -9.51 -19.62
C SER A 161 -21.17 -10.21 -19.25
N SER A 162 -21.20 -11.54 -19.26
CA SER A 162 -20.01 -12.37 -19.03
C SER A 162 -18.90 -12.07 -20.04
N ASP A 163 -19.25 -11.94 -21.32
CA ASP A 163 -18.26 -11.68 -22.39
C ASP A 163 -17.62 -10.30 -22.23
N TYR A 164 -18.42 -9.31 -21.86
CA TYR A 164 -17.91 -7.96 -21.57
C TYR A 164 -16.93 -7.96 -20.39
N LEU A 165 -17.27 -8.65 -19.29
CA LEU A 165 -16.41 -8.71 -18.11
C LEU A 165 -15.12 -9.48 -18.38
N LYS A 166 -15.19 -10.58 -19.14
CA LYS A 166 -14.02 -11.34 -19.59
C LYS A 166 -13.09 -10.47 -20.45
N ASP A 167 -13.63 -9.75 -21.42
CA ASP A 167 -12.85 -8.84 -22.27
C ASP A 167 -12.24 -7.68 -21.44
N SER A 168 -13.04 -7.05 -20.57
CA SER A 168 -12.57 -6.03 -19.63
C SER A 168 -11.44 -6.55 -18.74
N PHE A 169 -11.53 -7.78 -18.23
CA PHE A 169 -10.49 -8.40 -17.41
C PHE A 169 -9.15 -8.48 -18.15
N TYR A 170 -9.14 -9.04 -19.37
CA TYR A 170 -7.91 -9.19 -20.14
C TYR A 170 -7.36 -7.86 -20.66
N LYS A 171 -8.23 -6.91 -21.05
CA LYS A 171 -7.82 -5.54 -21.42
C LYS A 171 -7.20 -4.80 -20.25
N PHE A 172 -7.80 -4.90 -19.06
CA PHE A 172 -7.26 -4.30 -17.84
C PHE A 172 -5.89 -4.93 -17.49
N LEU A 173 -5.79 -6.25 -17.54
CA LEU A 173 -4.52 -6.96 -17.30
C LEU A 173 -3.42 -6.51 -18.26
N LEU A 174 -3.72 -6.36 -19.56
CA LEU A 174 -2.76 -5.88 -20.55
C LEU A 174 -2.27 -4.45 -20.26
N LYS A 175 -3.14 -3.55 -19.79
CA LYS A 175 -2.75 -2.21 -19.35
C LYS A 175 -1.77 -2.26 -18.17
N CYS A 176 -2.04 -3.11 -17.18
CA CYS A 176 -1.10 -3.36 -16.09
C CYS A 176 0.24 -3.88 -16.64
N ASP A 177 0.24 -4.87 -17.52
CA ASP A 177 1.46 -5.45 -18.08
C ASP A 177 2.27 -4.46 -18.91
N ARG A 178 1.64 -3.51 -19.61
CA ARG A 178 2.31 -2.40 -20.31
C ARG A 178 3.11 -1.51 -19.35
N LEU A 179 2.59 -1.23 -18.15
CA LEU A 179 3.32 -0.48 -17.14
C LEU A 179 4.54 -1.24 -16.61
N ILE A 180 4.42 -2.55 -16.40
CA ILE A 180 5.56 -3.39 -15.98
C ILE A 180 6.61 -3.47 -17.09
N HIS A 181 6.18 -3.64 -18.33
CA HIS A 181 7.05 -3.63 -19.51
C HIS A 181 7.82 -2.31 -19.62
N PHE A 182 7.14 -1.18 -19.43
CA PHE A 182 7.79 0.14 -19.36
C PHE A 182 8.89 0.19 -18.28
N LEU A 183 8.63 -0.31 -17.07
CA LEU A 183 9.63 -0.32 -15.99
C LEU A 183 10.85 -1.19 -16.31
N ARG A 184 10.64 -2.35 -16.94
CA ARG A 184 11.71 -3.23 -17.42
C ARG A 184 12.57 -2.54 -18.49
N GLN A 185 11.93 -1.89 -19.47
CA GLN A 185 12.64 -1.13 -20.52
C GLN A 185 13.53 -0.02 -19.97
N LYS A 186 13.18 0.55 -18.80
CA LYS A 186 13.94 1.62 -18.15
C LYS A 186 14.96 1.11 -17.13
N GLY A 187 15.11 -0.21 -16.98
CA GLY A 187 16.05 -0.82 -16.02
C GLY A 187 15.72 -0.49 -14.56
N LEU A 188 14.46 -0.17 -14.26
CA LEU A 188 14.02 0.19 -12.89
C LEU A 188 13.40 -0.99 -12.13
N LEU A 189 13.25 -2.13 -12.79
CA LEU A 189 12.70 -3.33 -12.17
C LEU A 189 13.86 -4.25 -11.78
N ASN A 190 14.22 -4.24 -10.49
CA ASN A 190 15.22 -5.15 -9.91
C ASN A 190 14.60 -6.54 -9.71
N GLU A 191 14.06 -7.13 -10.77
CA GLU A 191 13.42 -8.47 -10.82
C GLU A 191 12.05 -8.61 -10.15
N ILE A 192 11.68 -7.74 -9.20
CA ILE A 192 10.41 -7.87 -8.46
C ILE A 192 9.29 -7.07 -9.13
N ASP A 193 8.42 -7.77 -9.86
CA ASP A 193 7.14 -7.24 -10.35
C ASP A 193 6.18 -7.01 -9.17
N PRO A 194 5.75 -5.77 -8.90
CA PRO A 194 4.92 -5.46 -7.74
C PRO A 194 3.53 -6.13 -7.79
N TYR A 195 3.03 -6.48 -8.97
CA TYR A 195 1.74 -7.17 -9.12
C TYR A 195 1.85 -8.67 -8.83
N ILE A 196 3.03 -9.29 -8.99
CA ILE A 196 3.22 -10.73 -8.70
C ILE A 196 3.01 -11.03 -7.21
N ASN A 197 3.49 -10.15 -6.33
CA ASN A 197 3.32 -10.34 -4.89
C ASN A 197 1.84 -10.29 -4.49
N VAL A 198 1.07 -9.38 -5.09
CA VAL A 198 -0.37 -9.30 -4.86
C VAL A 198 -1.10 -10.54 -5.42
N LEU A 199 -0.68 -11.05 -6.59
CA LEU A 199 -1.24 -12.28 -7.15
C LEU A 199 -0.95 -13.51 -6.29
N LYS A 200 0.28 -13.67 -5.80
CA LYS A 200 0.65 -14.77 -4.87
C LYS A 200 -0.26 -14.75 -3.64
N ARG A 201 -0.50 -13.55 -3.08
CA ARG A 201 -1.44 -13.38 -1.98
C ARG A 201 -2.84 -13.86 -2.34
N PHE A 202 -3.42 -13.41 -3.45
CA PHE A 202 -4.76 -13.86 -3.85
C PHE A 202 -4.85 -15.37 -4.00
N LEU A 203 -3.84 -16.00 -4.61
CA LEU A 203 -3.78 -17.46 -4.72
C LEU A 203 -3.77 -18.15 -3.36
N ASN A 204 -3.01 -17.63 -2.40
CA ASN A 204 -2.95 -18.16 -1.04
C ASN A 204 -4.28 -18.00 -0.30
N GLU A 205 -4.92 -16.83 -0.43
CA GLU A 205 -6.24 -16.58 0.17
C GLU A 205 -7.31 -17.52 -0.39
N GLU A 206 -7.39 -17.66 -1.72
CA GLU A 206 -8.34 -18.58 -2.37
C GLU A 206 -8.04 -20.03 -2.00
N GLN A 207 -6.76 -20.43 -1.92
CA GLN A 207 -6.37 -21.77 -1.49
C GLN A 207 -6.80 -22.04 -0.04
N HIS A 208 -6.60 -21.07 0.85
CA HIS A 208 -7.00 -21.18 2.25
C HIS A 208 -8.51 -21.41 2.37
N ILE A 209 -9.31 -20.61 1.67
CA ILE A 209 -10.77 -20.76 1.62
C ILE A 209 -11.17 -22.15 1.09
N CYS A 210 -10.54 -22.60 0.00
CA CYS A 210 -10.86 -23.88 -0.62
C CYS A 210 -10.52 -25.09 0.25
N ASN A 211 -9.58 -24.96 1.19
CA ASN A 211 -9.17 -26.03 2.10
C ASN A 211 -10.08 -26.19 3.32
N ILE A 212 -11.02 -25.27 3.55
CA ILE A 212 -11.93 -25.33 4.70
C ILE A 212 -13.07 -26.30 4.39
N SER A 213 -13.12 -27.41 5.12
CA SER A 213 -13.99 -28.56 4.84
C SER A 213 -15.50 -28.27 4.90
N HIS A 214 -15.93 -27.29 5.70
CA HIS A 214 -17.34 -26.96 5.92
C HIS A 214 -17.83 -25.80 5.04
N ILE A 215 -17.01 -25.28 4.12
CA ILE A 215 -17.35 -24.18 3.23
C ILE A 215 -17.58 -24.71 1.80
N ASN A 216 -18.71 -24.33 1.20
CA ASN A 216 -18.94 -24.54 -0.23
C ASN A 216 -18.10 -23.56 -1.05
N SER A 217 -16.87 -23.96 -1.38
CA SER A 217 -15.87 -23.14 -2.07
C SER A 217 -15.90 -23.28 -3.60
N ASN A 218 -16.96 -23.81 -4.20
CA ASN A 218 -17.01 -24.08 -5.65
C ASN A 218 -16.76 -22.82 -6.49
N MET A 219 -17.32 -21.67 -6.10
CA MET A 219 -17.08 -20.41 -6.81
C MET A 219 -15.65 -19.89 -6.62
N ASN A 220 -15.11 -20.01 -5.40
CA ASN A 220 -13.70 -19.69 -5.10
C ASN A 220 -12.73 -20.56 -5.92
N LYS A 221 -13.02 -21.85 -6.11
CA LYS A 221 -12.21 -22.74 -6.98
C LYS A 221 -12.15 -22.23 -8.41
N ARG A 222 -13.28 -21.78 -8.99
CA ARG A 222 -13.32 -21.20 -10.35
C ARG A 222 -12.51 -19.92 -10.47
N VAL A 223 -12.50 -19.08 -9.43
CA VAL A 223 -11.65 -17.88 -9.36
C VAL A 223 -10.19 -18.29 -9.29
N GLN A 224 -9.86 -19.25 -8.42
CA GLN A 224 -8.50 -19.77 -8.25
C GLN A 224 -7.92 -20.34 -9.55
N GLU A 225 -8.73 -21.07 -10.33
CA GLU A 225 -8.33 -21.60 -11.64
C GLU A 225 -7.87 -20.49 -12.59
N VAL A 226 -8.64 -19.40 -12.70
CA VAL A 226 -8.26 -18.25 -13.53
C VAL A 226 -7.00 -17.56 -12.98
N LEU A 227 -6.90 -17.37 -11.66
CA LEU A 227 -5.73 -16.76 -11.03
C LEU A 227 -4.45 -17.58 -11.26
N ARG A 228 -4.53 -18.92 -11.26
CA ARG A 228 -3.39 -19.81 -11.57
C ARG A 228 -2.95 -19.65 -13.02
N CYS A 229 -3.89 -19.44 -13.94
CA CYS A 229 -3.59 -19.17 -15.35
C CYS A 229 -3.07 -17.75 -15.60
N LEU A 230 -3.33 -16.81 -14.70
CA LEU A 230 -2.97 -15.40 -14.87
C LEU A 230 -1.47 -15.19 -15.10
N ARG A 231 -0.62 -15.95 -14.40
CA ARG A 231 0.84 -15.89 -14.60
C ARG A 231 1.22 -16.20 -16.06
N LYS A 232 0.64 -17.25 -16.65
CA LYS A 232 0.87 -17.62 -18.05
C LYS A 232 0.36 -16.53 -19.00
N SER A 233 -0.81 -15.96 -18.73
CA SER A 233 -1.34 -14.86 -19.55
C SER A 233 -0.44 -13.62 -19.52
N ARG A 234 0.14 -13.28 -18.37
CA ARG A 234 1.09 -12.17 -18.24
C ARG A 234 2.41 -12.44 -18.99
N GLU A 235 2.93 -13.66 -18.89
CA GLU A 235 4.10 -14.09 -19.67
C GLU A 235 3.83 -14.03 -21.19
N GLN A 236 2.62 -14.36 -21.63
CA GLN A 236 2.19 -14.21 -23.03
C GLN A 236 2.09 -12.74 -23.46
N ASN A 237 1.50 -11.89 -22.61
CA ASN A 237 1.43 -10.45 -22.86
C ASN A 237 2.83 -9.84 -22.99
N GLU A 238 3.74 -10.19 -22.09
CA GLU A 238 5.13 -9.76 -22.14
C GLU A 238 5.80 -10.17 -23.46
N LYS A 239 5.72 -11.45 -23.83
CA LYS A 239 6.28 -11.93 -25.11
C LYS A 239 5.71 -11.17 -26.29
N ARG A 240 4.40 -10.91 -26.30
CA ARG A 240 3.73 -10.13 -27.34
C ARG A 240 4.24 -8.68 -27.38
N LEU A 241 4.38 -8.01 -26.23
CA LEU A 241 4.89 -6.64 -26.15
C LEU A 241 6.34 -6.54 -26.65
N ILE A 242 7.18 -7.54 -26.36
CA ILE A 242 8.55 -7.64 -26.86
C ILE A 242 8.56 -7.89 -28.38
N GLN A 243 7.76 -8.84 -28.88
CA GLN A 243 7.67 -9.16 -30.31
C GLN A 243 7.19 -7.97 -31.14
N LEU A 244 6.24 -7.19 -30.62
CA LEU A 244 5.75 -5.97 -31.26
C LEU A 244 6.73 -4.78 -31.12
N ASN A 245 7.85 -4.96 -30.41
CA ASN A 245 8.79 -3.90 -30.06
C ASN A 245 8.06 -2.67 -29.47
N GLU A 246 7.04 -2.91 -28.66
CA GLU A 246 6.23 -1.85 -28.07
C GLU A 246 7.10 -1.06 -27.10
N LYS A 247 7.33 0.22 -27.37
CA LYS A 247 8.11 1.14 -26.52
C LYS A 247 7.18 2.21 -25.97
N LEU A 248 6.92 2.15 -24.67
CA LEU A 248 6.17 3.22 -23.99
C LEU A 248 7.11 4.39 -23.69
N SER A 249 6.76 5.57 -24.20
CA SER A 249 7.36 6.82 -23.74
C SER A 249 6.91 7.16 -22.31
N LEU A 250 7.64 8.06 -21.65
CA LEU A 250 7.29 8.50 -20.29
C LEU A 250 5.90 9.15 -20.24
N SER A 251 5.57 9.99 -21.23
CA SER A 251 4.25 10.63 -21.34
C SER A 251 3.13 9.59 -21.49
N GLN A 252 3.31 8.59 -22.35
CA GLN A 252 2.34 7.49 -22.51
C GLN A 252 2.19 6.66 -21.23
N ALA A 253 3.28 6.45 -20.47
CA ALA A 253 3.19 5.77 -19.18
C ALA A 253 2.34 6.57 -18.17
N TYR A 254 2.51 7.90 -18.09
CA TYR A 254 1.66 8.75 -17.25
C TYR A 254 0.21 8.79 -17.72
N GLN A 255 -0.04 8.88 -19.03
CA GLN A 255 -1.40 8.79 -19.57
C GLN A 255 -2.09 7.48 -19.16
N LEU A 256 -1.37 6.35 -19.23
CA LEU A 256 -1.90 5.05 -18.83
C LEU A 256 -2.11 4.96 -17.31
N ILE A 257 -1.22 5.53 -16.51
CA ILE A 257 -1.38 5.65 -15.06
C ILE A 257 -2.65 6.45 -14.74
N ASP A 258 -2.85 7.61 -15.37
CA ASP A 258 -3.99 8.48 -15.13
C ASP A 258 -5.30 7.84 -15.62
N GLU A 259 -5.29 7.15 -16.76
CA GLU A 259 -6.42 6.34 -17.24
C GLU A 259 -6.81 5.30 -16.18
N LEU A 260 -5.85 4.53 -15.65
CA LEU A 260 -6.12 3.52 -14.64
C LEU A 260 -6.59 4.14 -13.30
N LYS A 261 -6.04 5.29 -12.90
CA LYS A 261 -6.48 6.03 -11.70
C LYS A 261 -7.89 6.61 -11.84
N SER A 262 -8.35 6.88 -13.05
CA SER A 262 -9.70 7.42 -13.30
C SER A 262 -10.80 6.38 -13.17
N ILE A 263 -10.45 5.08 -13.13
CA ILE A 263 -11.40 4.00 -12.88
C ILE A 263 -11.99 4.20 -11.46
N PRO A 264 -13.32 4.30 -11.30
CA PRO A 264 -13.94 4.69 -10.03
C PRO A 264 -13.47 3.87 -8.82
N THR A 265 -13.40 2.55 -9.00
CA THR A 265 -12.95 1.59 -8.00
C THR A 265 -11.48 1.78 -7.60
N VAL A 266 -10.62 2.13 -8.57
CA VAL A 266 -9.20 2.41 -8.31
C VAL A 266 -9.06 3.76 -7.62
N ASN A 267 -9.78 4.76 -8.09
CA ASN A 267 -9.79 6.11 -7.52
C ASN A 267 -10.19 6.11 -6.04
N GLN A 268 -11.31 5.45 -5.71
CA GLN A 268 -11.80 5.30 -4.34
C GLN A 268 -10.75 4.67 -3.41
N GLN A 269 -10.06 3.63 -3.88
CA GLN A 269 -8.98 2.98 -3.13
C GLN A 269 -7.80 3.93 -2.89
N ILE A 270 -7.37 4.66 -3.93
CA ILE A 270 -6.26 5.62 -3.84
C ILE A 270 -6.57 6.73 -2.84
N ASP A 271 -7.76 7.31 -2.92
CA ASP A 271 -8.15 8.41 -2.03
C ASP A 271 -8.27 7.95 -0.59
N THR A 272 -8.79 6.74 -0.37
CA THR A 272 -8.79 6.11 0.95
C THR A 272 -7.38 5.88 1.49
N ILE A 273 -6.44 5.43 0.65
CA ILE A 273 -5.03 5.26 1.02
C ILE A 273 -4.40 6.61 1.39
N LYS A 274 -4.65 7.67 0.61
CA LYS A 274 -4.15 9.03 0.91
C LYS A 274 -4.64 9.50 2.28
N ILE A 275 -5.94 9.35 2.56
CA ILE A 275 -6.54 9.69 3.86
C ILE A 275 -5.89 8.86 4.97
N GLY A 276 -5.76 7.54 4.78
CA GLY A 276 -5.12 6.64 5.74
C GLY A 276 -3.68 7.06 6.08
N ARG A 277 -2.87 7.37 5.06
CA ARG A 277 -1.49 7.85 5.23
C ARG A 277 -1.44 9.14 6.05
N GLN A 278 -2.34 10.09 5.80
CA GLN A 278 -2.44 11.33 6.59
C GLN A 278 -2.83 11.06 8.05
N LEU A 279 -3.77 10.14 8.30
CA LEU A 279 -4.18 9.77 9.65
C LEU A 279 -3.04 9.11 10.43
N VAL A 280 -2.32 8.18 9.79
CA VAL A 280 -1.13 7.53 10.37
C VAL A 280 -0.03 8.54 10.67
N MET A 281 0.21 9.50 9.77
CA MET A 281 1.19 10.57 9.98
C MET A 281 0.83 11.41 11.21
N LYS A 282 -0.42 11.89 11.30
CA LYS A 282 -0.91 12.66 12.46
C LYS A 282 -0.82 11.87 13.77
N ALA A 283 -1.12 10.57 13.74
CA ALA A 283 -1.02 9.71 14.90
C ALA A 283 0.44 9.58 15.38
N ASN A 284 1.39 9.40 14.46
CA ASN A 284 2.82 9.35 14.78
C ASN A 284 3.32 10.68 15.35
N GLU A 285 2.96 11.81 14.72
CA GLU A 285 3.30 13.15 15.22
C GLU A 285 2.76 13.40 16.63
N HIS A 286 1.52 12.97 16.91
CA HIS A 286 0.93 13.08 18.24
C HIS A 286 1.66 12.21 19.28
N GLN A 287 2.03 10.99 18.92
CA GLN A 287 2.85 10.12 19.79
C GLN A 287 4.22 10.74 20.10
N MET A 288 4.89 11.35 19.12
CA MET A 288 6.14 12.07 19.32
C MET A 288 5.97 13.26 20.28
N LYS A 289 4.86 13.99 20.19
CA LYS A 289 4.55 15.08 21.14
C LYS A 289 4.32 14.55 22.55
N ILE A 290 3.58 13.46 22.72
CA ILE A 290 3.34 12.84 24.04
C ILE A 290 4.64 12.31 24.65
N SER A 291 5.49 11.63 23.88
CA SER A 291 6.77 11.13 24.39
C SER A 291 7.68 12.28 24.82
N PHE A 292 7.70 13.37 24.07
CA PHE A 292 8.40 14.59 24.45
C PHE A 292 7.88 15.18 25.77
N ILE A 293 6.56 15.28 25.95
CA ILE A 293 5.95 15.78 27.19
C ILE A 293 6.25 14.85 28.38
N LYS A 294 6.10 13.54 28.21
CA LYS A 294 6.42 12.56 29.26
C LYS A 294 7.89 12.63 29.68
N ASN A 295 8.81 12.72 28.72
CA ASN A 295 10.24 12.88 28.99
C ASN A 295 10.54 14.19 29.74
N LYS A 296 9.81 15.27 29.43
CA LYS A 296 9.94 16.58 30.12
C LYS A 296 9.40 16.54 31.55
N ILE A 297 8.32 15.79 31.80
CA ILE A 297 7.77 15.57 33.15
C ILE A 297 8.72 14.69 33.98
N PHE A 298 9.22 13.60 33.39
CA PHE A 298 10.19 12.71 34.04
C PHE A 298 11.46 13.48 34.43
N SER A 299 12.00 14.31 33.54
CA SER A 299 13.17 15.15 33.86
C SER A 299 12.92 16.21 34.94
N LYS A 300 11.66 16.60 35.18
CA LYS A 300 11.31 17.52 36.27
C LYS A 300 11.23 16.79 37.61
N LEU A 301 10.68 15.57 37.61
CA LEU A 301 10.55 14.74 38.82
C LEU A 301 11.90 14.19 39.31
N THR A 302 12.84 13.89 38.41
CA THR A 302 14.20 13.47 38.79
C THR A 302 15.11 14.62 39.24
N ASN A 303 14.72 15.88 39.02
CA ASN A 303 15.44 17.06 39.53
C ASN A 303 14.84 17.60 40.84
N SER A 304 13.79 16.95 41.37
CA SER A 304 13.13 17.29 42.65
C SER A 304 13.32 16.21 43.73
N LEU A 305 14.17 15.22 43.46
CA LEU A 305 14.74 14.25 44.41
C LEU A 305 16.24 14.53 44.50
#